data_AF-A0A942C430-F1
#
_entry.id   AF-A0A942C430-F1
#
_cell.length_a   1.000
_cell.length_b   1.000
_cell.length_c   1.000
_cell.angle_alpha   90.00
_cell.angle_beta   90.00
_cell.angle_gamma   90.00
#
_symmetry.space_group_name_H-M   'P 1'
#
loop_
_entity.id
_entity.type
_entity.pdbx_description
1 polymer ?
#
loop_
_entity_poly.entity_id
_entity_poly.type
_entity_poly.pdbx_seq_one_letter_code
_entity_poly.pdbx_strand_id
1 'polypeptide(L)'
;MESAFFIVGAAIILLFVGWVIFKFFFKLLKHFIFAVILAVVVAMFWYQPFSSTKDPNIGKFAYGTVSSSFLGVVVADDKQNGSWIVEKSGMRMKYPKSKVLLKDK
;
A
#
# COMPACT_ATOMS: atom_id res chain seq x y z
N MET A 1 9.60 65.35 -23.63
CA MET A 1 8.31 64.63 -23.70
C MET A 1 8.46 63.25 -24.36
N GLU A 2 9.31 63.11 -25.37
CA GLU A 2 9.54 61.84 -26.09
C GLU A 2 10.08 60.69 -25.20
N SER A 3 11.01 60.97 -24.29
CA SER A 3 11.57 59.98 -23.35
C SER A 3 10.52 59.34 -22.43
N ALA A 4 9.48 60.08 -22.05
CA ALA A 4 8.40 59.56 -21.22
C ALA A 4 7.56 58.51 -21.97
N PHE A 5 7.33 58.70 -23.27
CA PHE A 5 6.61 57.73 -24.10
C PHE A 5 7.38 56.42 -24.26
N PHE A 6 8.71 56.48 -24.39
CA PHE A 6 9.55 55.26 -24.46
C PHE A 6 9.54 54.48 -23.13
N ILE A 7 9.61 55.18 -21.99
CA ILE A 7 9.56 54.55 -20.67
C ILE A 7 8.19 53.89 -20.44
N VAL A 8 7.10 54.59 -20.78
CA VAL A 8 5.74 54.05 -20.67
C VAL A 8 5.56 52.85 -21.60
N GLY A 9 6.05 52.92 -22.84
CA GLY A 9 6.02 51.80 -23.78
C GLY A 9 6.79 50.58 -23.27
N ALA A 10 8.00 50.78 -22.75
CA ALA A 10 8.80 49.71 -22.16
C ALA A 10 8.10 49.07 -20.94
N ALA A 11 7.49 49.88 -20.08
CA ALA A 11 6.76 49.39 -18.90
C ALA A 11 5.55 48.53 -19.30
N ILE A 12 4.80 48.93 -20.34
CA ILE A 12 3.65 48.16 -20.85
C ILE A 12 4.12 46.80 -21.40
N ILE A 13 5.22 46.78 -22.17
CA ILE A 13 5.77 45.54 -22.72
C ILE A 13 6.23 44.61 -21.59
N LEU A 14 6.91 45.15 -20.57
CA LEU A 14 7.41 44.36 -19.45
C LEU A 14 6.27 43.78 -18.61
N LEU A 15 5.21 44.56 -18.36
CA LEU A 15 3.99 44.08 -17.72
C LEU A 15 3.29 43.00 -18.56
N PHE A 16 3.23 43.16 -19.87
CA PHE A 16 2.63 42.16 -20.76
C PHE A 16 3.40 40.85 -20.76
N VAL A 17 4.73 40.90 -20.83
CA VAL A 17 5.60 39.70 -20.74
C VAL A 17 5.46 39.04 -19.38
N GLY A 18 5.51 39.83 -18.30
CA GLY A 18 5.29 39.34 -16.93
C GLY A 18 3.94 38.65 -16.77
N TRP A 19 2.88 39.23 -17.35
CA TRP A 19 1.54 38.65 -17.35
C TRP A 19 1.46 37.31 -18.09
N VAL A 20 2.10 37.21 -19.26
CA VAL A 20 2.14 35.95 -20.03
C VAL A 20 2.85 34.85 -19.25
N ILE A 21 4.01 35.17 -18.65
CA ILE A 21 4.78 34.25 -17.81
C ILE A 21 3.93 33.80 -16.61
N PHE A 22 3.30 34.75 -15.91
CA PHE A 22 2.44 34.47 -14.75
C PHE A 22 1.28 33.54 -15.12
N LYS A 23 0.59 33.81 -16.24
CA LYS A 23 -0.51 32.98 -16.73
C LYS A 23 -0.05 31.57 -17.08
N PHE A 24 1.14 31.43 -17.66
CA PHE A 24 1.74 30.13 -17.96
C PHE A 24 2.08 29.35 -16.68
N PHE A 25 2.73 30.00 -15.71
CA PHE A 25 3.04 29.42 -14.40
C PHE A 25 1.78 28.96 -13.65
N PHE A 26 0.71 29.74 -13.66
CA PHE A 26 -0.56 29.34 -13.03
C PHE A 26 -1.20 28.12 -13.69
N LYS A 27 -1.09 27.98 -15.02
CA LYS A 27 -1.54 26.76 -15.69
C LYS A 27 -0.68 25.56 -15.28
N LEU A 28 0.63 25.71 -15.22
CA LEU A 28 1.54 24.63 -14.84
C LEU A 28 1.38 24.21 -13.38
N LEU A 29 1.20 25.18 -12.47
CA LEU A 29 0.95 24.96 -11.05
C LEU A 29 -0.29 24.09 -10.82
N LYS A 30 -1.37 24.31 -11.57
CA LYS A 30 -2.57 23.46 -11.46
C LYS A 30 -2.26 21.99 -11.75
N HIS A 31 -1.52 21.72 -12.84
CA HIS A 31 -1.13 20.36 -13.21
C HIS A 31 -0.21 19.73 -12.16
N PHE A 32 0.72 20.52 -11.61
CA PHE A 32 1.59 20.06 -10.52
C PHE A 32 0.78 19.67 -9.27
N ILE A 33 -0.18 20.50 -8.85
CA ILE A 33 -1.05 20.19 -7.71
C ILE A 33 -1.83 18.90 -7.95
N PHE A 34 -2.42 18.71 -9.13
CA PHE A 34 -3.13 17.47 -9.47
C PHE A 34 -2.21 16.25 -9.45
N ALA A 35 -0.99 16.37 -9.98
CA ALA A 35 -0.02 15.29 -9.97
C ALA A 35 0.38 14.89 -8.54
N VAL A 36 0.58 15.86 -7.65
CA VAL A 36 0.90 15.61 -6.23
C VAL A 36 -0.26 14.90 -5.53
N ILE A 37 -1.49 15.37 -5.72
CA ILE A 37 -2.68 14.73 -5.14
C ILE A 37 -2.77 13.27 -5.61
N LEU A 38 -2.60 13.03 -6.91
CA LEU A 38 -2.65 11.68 -7.48
C LEU A 38 -1.54 10.78 -6.91
N ALA A 39 -0.32 11.32 -6.77
CA ALA A 39 0.80 10.59 -6.18
C ALA A 39 0.53 10.21 -4.72
N VAL A 40 -0.06 11.11 -3.92
CA VAL A 40 -0.43 10.83 -2.52
C VAL A 40 -1.50 9.74 -2.46
N VAL A 41 -2.52 9.81 -3.31
CA VAL A 41 -3.58 8.78 -3.37
C VAL A 41 -2.98 7.42 -3.71
N VAL A 42 -2.13 7.34 -4.73
CA VAL A 42 -1.44 6.09 -5.10
C VAL A 42 -0.58 5.59 -3.94
N ALA A 43 0.16 6.47 -3.27
CA ALA A 43 0.97 6.10 -2.11
C ALA A 43 0.11 5.52 -0.98
N MET A 44 -1.06 6.10 -0.68
CA MET A 44 -1.97 5.59 0.35
C MET A 44 -2.46 4.17 0.05
N PHE A 45 -2.83 3.89 -1.21
CA PHE A 45 -3.32 2.56 -1.59
C PHE A 45 -2.20 1.52 -1.76
N TRP A 46 -1.02 1.95 -2.19
CA TRP A 46 0.12 1.05 -2.37
C TRP A 46 0.81 0.70 -1.06
N TYR A 47 0.93 1.66 -0.15
CA TYR A 47 1.53 1.47 1.17
C TYR A 47 0.53 1.06 2.23
N GLN A 48 -0.71 0.75 1.89
CA GLN A 48 -1.60 0.09 2.84
C GLN A 48 -0.93 -1.25 3.18
N PRO A 49 -0.37 -1.43 4.40
CA PRO A 49 0.23 -2.69 4.74
C PRO A 49 -0.93 -3.67 4.66
N PHE A 50 -0.78 -4.72 3.84
CA PHE A 50 -1.60 -5.91 4.02
C PHE A 50 -1.42 -6.28 5.48
N SER A 51 -2.35 -5.86 6.33
CA SER A 51 -2.44 -6.34 7.68
C SER A 51 -2.81 -7.80 7.49
N SER A 52 -1.76 -8.62 7.35
CA SER A 52 -1.85 -10.04 7.63
C SER A 52 -2.18 -10.08 9.11
N THR A 53 -3.46 -9.96 9.44
CA THR A 53 -4.01 -10.29 10.75
C THR A 53 -3.42 -11.66 11.06
N LYS A 54 -2.41 -11.68 11.92
CA LYS A 54 -1.67 -12.90 12.23
C LYS A 54 -2.71 -13.83 12.83
N ASP A 55 -3.07 -14.88 12.11
CA ASP A 55 -4.13 -15.78 12.54
C ASP A 55 -3.75 -16.30 13.94
N PRO A 56 -4.60 -16.11 14.96
CA PRO A 56 -4.28 -16.50 16.34
C PRO A 56 -4.02 -18.01 16.50
N ASN A 57 -4.35 -18.80 15.48
CA ASN A 57 -4.10 -20.23 15.43
C ASN A 57 -2.67 -20.60 14.97
N ILE A 58 -1.93 -19.65 14.38
CA ILE A 58 -0.53 -19.87 13.99
C ILE A 58 0.34 -19.94 15.25
N GLY A 59 1.08 -21.04 15.41
CA GLY A 59 1.89 -21.36 16.57
C GLY A 59 1.23 -22.34 17.55
N LYS A 60 -0.04 -22.71 17.35
CA LYS A 60 -0.72 -23.71 18.18
C LYS A 60 -0.31 -25.13 17.82
N PHE A 61 -0.42 -26.03 18.78
CA PHE A 61 -0.18 -27.45 18.57
C PHE A 61 -1.39 -28.09 17.87
N ALA A 62 -1.12 -28.75 16.75
CA ALA A 62 -2.10 -29.49 15.97
C ALA A 62 -2.13 -30.95 16.39
N TYR A 63 -3.33 -31.46 16.67
CA TYR A 63 -3.61 -32.85 17.00
C TYR A 63 -4.63 -33.44 16.00
N GLY A 64 -4.54 -34.73 15.71
CA GLY A 64 -5.57 -35.40 14.90
C GLY A 64 -6.89 -35.53 15.68
N THR A 65 -8.02 -35.23 15.05
CA THR A 65 -9.34 -35.35 15.71
C THR A 65 -9.72 -36.79 16.04
N VAL A 66 -9.31 -37.74 15.20
CA VAL A 66 -9.65 -39.17 15.35
C VAL A 66 -8.65 -39.90 16.25
N SER A 67 -7.36 -39.64 16.08
CA SER A 67 -6.29 -40.38 16.77
C SER A 67 -5.78 -39.66 18.03
N SER A 68 -6.16 -38.40 18.25
CA SER A 68 -5.54 -37.51 19.27
C SER A 68 -4.01 -37.43 19.17
N SER A 69 -3.42 -37.85 18.05
CA SER A 69 -1.97 -37.90 17.87
C SER A 69 -1.41 -36.52 17.54
N PHE A 70 -0.25 -36.20 18.09
CA PHE A 70 0.43 -34.93 17.81
C PHE A 70 0.94 -34.86 16.35
N LEU A 71 0.41 -33.88 15.61
CA LEU A 71 0.72 -33.64 14.19
C LEU A 71 1.84 -32.61 14.01
N GLY A 72 2.01 -31.66 14.93
CA GLY A 72 3.04 -30.62 14.86
C GLY A 72 2.54 -29.23 15.28
N VAL A 73 3.22 -28.17 14.84
CA VAL A 73 2.86 -26.77 15.10
C VAL A 73 2.29 -26.13 13.84
N VAL A 74 1.18 -25.39 13.94
CA VAL A 74 0.62 -24.66 12.79
C VAL A 74 1.53 -23.49 12.42
N VAL A 75 1.98 -23.44 11.17
CA VAL A 75 2.86 -22.38 10.66
C VAL A 75 2.12 -21.41 9.74
N ALA A 76 1.12 -21.91 9.00
CA ALA A 76 0.34 -21.09 8.08
C ALA A 76 -1.07 -21.66 7.84
N ASP A 77 -1.98 -20.76 7.47
CA ASP A 77 -3.31 -21.10 6.97
C ASP A 77 -3.33 -21.08 5.44
N ASP A 78 -3.60 -22.22 4.81
CA ASP A 78 -3.86 -22.28 3.37
C ASP A 78 -5.34 -21.92 3.13
N LYS A 79 -5.58 -20.61 2.95
CA LYS A 79 -6.93 -20.06 2.72
C LYS A 79 -7.58 -20.55 1.42
N GLN A 80 -6.81 -20.98 0.42
CA GLN A 80 -7.36 -21.50 -0.84
C GLN A 80 -7.91 -22.92 -0.67
N ASN A 81 -7.22 -23.78 0.07
CA ASN A 81 -7.58 -25.19 0.22
C ASN A 81 -8.24 -25.53 1.57
N GLY A 82 -8.49 -24.55 2.43
CA GLY A 82 -9.12 -24.76 3.74
C GLY A 82 -8.32 -25.74 4.61
N SER A 83 -6.99 -25.64 4.57
CA SER A 83 -6.06 -26.58 5.21
C SER A 83 -5.04 -25.86 6.09
N TRP A 84 -4.70 -26.47 7.22
CA TRP A 84 -3.58 -26.02 8.05
C TRP A 84 -2.26 -26.56 7.50
N ILE A 85 -1.25 -25.69 7.43
CA ILE A 85 0.13 -26.10 7.20
C ILE A 85 0.77 -26.32 8.56
N VAL A 86 1.06 -27.57 8.87
CA VAL A 86 1.63 -28.01 10.15
C VAL A 86 3.08 -28.42 9.93
N GLU A 87 3.97 -27.96 10.79
CA GLU A 87 5.39 -28.32 10.78
C GLU A 87 5.73 -29.25 11.95
N LYS A 88 6.39 -30.37 11.63
CA LYS A 88 6.92 -31.33 12.60
C LYS A 88 8.37 -31.63 12.24
N SER A 89 9.29 -31.28 13.13
CA SER A 89 10.73 -31.53 12.97
C SER A 89 11.29 -31.03 11.62
N GLY A 90 10.88 -29.83 11.19
CA GLY A 90 11.34 -29.20 9.94
C GLY A 90 10.61 -29.65 8.67
N MET A 91 9.67 -30.61 8.77
CA MET A 91 8.86 -31.06 7.63
C MET A 91 7.47 -30.44 7.68
N ARG A 92 7.04 -29.83 6.57
CA ARG A 92 5.73 -29.16 6.45
C ARG A 92 4.74 -30.07 5.75
N MET A 93 3.60 -30.31 6.39
CA MET A 93 2.52 -31.13 5.86
C MET A 93 1.20 -30.36 5.90
N LYS A 94 0.36 -30.56 4.89
CA LYS A 94 -0.98 -29.98 4.81
C LYS A 94 -1.99 -30.92 5.45
N TYR A 95 -2.78 -30.41 6.37
CA TYR A 95 -3.87 -31.13 7.01
C TYR A 95 -5.19 -30.37 6.86
N PRO A 96 -6.30 -31.03 6.49
CA PRO A 96 -7.60 -30.38 6.41
C PRO A 96 -8.03 -29.83 7.77
N LYS A 97 -8.62 -28.62 7.82
CA LYS A 97 -9.11 -28.02 9.08
C LYS A 97 -10.07 -28.93 9.85
N SER A 98 -10.88 -29.73 9.15
CA SER A 98 -11.85 -30.65 9.77
C SER A 98 -11.22 -31.84 10.52
N LYS A 99 -9.96 -32.17 10.23
CA LYS A 99 -9.25 -33.32 10.82
C LYS A 99 -8.23 -32.91 11.89
N VAL A 100 -8.14 -31.62 12.18
CA VAL A 100 -7.14 -31.05 13.09
C VAL A 100 -7.83 -30.36 14.26
N LEU A 101 -7.44 -30.75 15.46
CA LEU A 101 -7.80 -30.10 16.70
C LEU A 101 -6.61 -29.25 17.15
N LEU A 102 -6.85 -27.96 17.32
CA LEU A 102 -5.83 -27.00 17.76
C LEU A 102 -5.90 -26.86 19.27
N LYS A 103 -4.76 -27.06 19.94
CA LYS A 103 -4.62 -26.79 21.37
C LYS A 103 -3.58 -25.71 21.61
N ASP A 104 -3.80 -24.93 22.66
CA ASP A 104 -2.81 -23.97 23.13
C ASP A 104 -1.56 -24.69 23.63
N LYS A 105 -0.45 -23.93 23.65
CA LYS A 105 0.87 -24.41 24.04
C LYS A 105 0.93 -24.83 25.50
#